data_AF-A0A087WQ05-F1
#
_entry.id   AF-A0A087WQ05-F1
#
_cell.length_a   1.000
_cell.length_b   1.000
_cell.length_c   1.000
_cell.angle_alpha   90.00
_cell.angle_beta   90.00
_cell.angle_gamma   90.00
#
_symmetry.space_group_name_H-M   'P 1'
#
loop_
_entity.id
_entity.type
_entity.pdbx_description
1 polymer ?
#
loop_
_entity_poly.entity_id
_entity_poly.type
_entity_poly.pdbx_seq_one_letter_code
_entity_poly.pdbx_strand_id
1 'polypeptide(L)'
;MPDPAAHLPFFYGSISRAEAEEHLKLAGMADGLFLLRQCLRSLGGYVLSLVHDVRFHHFPIERQLNGTYAIAGGKAHCGPAELCQ
;
A
#
# COMPACT_ATOMS: atom_id res chain seq x y z
N MET A 1 -20.05 0.35 1.80
CA MET A 1 -19.14 -0.21 2.83
C MET A 1 -17.88 0.63 2.81
N PRO A 2 -17.40 1.15 3.94
CA PRO A 2 -16.11 1.82 4.00
C PRO A 2 -14.97 0.84 3.66
N ASP A 3 -13.87 1.36 3.12
CA ASP A 3 -12.67 0.58 2.82
C ASP A 3 -12.08 -0.01 4.12
N PRO A 4 -11.68 -1.29 4.16
CA PRO A 4 -11.15 -1.89 5.40
C PRO A 4 -9.84 -1.23 5.87
N ALA A 5 -9.11 -0.53 4.99
CA ALA A 5 -7.93 0.24 5.34
C ALA A 5 -8.23 1.66 5.86
N ALA A 6 -9.48 2.12 5.84
CA ALA A 6 -9.83 3.53 6.14
C ALA A 6 -9.44 4.00 7.55
N HIS A 7 -9.25 3.08 8.49
CA HIS A 7 -8.82 3.39 9.86
C HIS A 7 -7.29 3.45 10.03
N LEU A 8 -6.52 3.08 9.00
CA LEU A 8 -5.07 3.05 9.07
C LEU A 8 -4.51 4.46 8.82
N PRO A 9 -3.65 4.99 9.71
CA PRO A 9 -3.14 6.36 9.59
C PRO A 9 -2.20 6.58 8.40
N PHE A 10 -1.70 5.49 7.82
CA PHE A 10 -0.84 5.48 6.64
C PHE A 10 -1.59 5.10 5.35
N PHE A 11 -2.93 5.04 5.39
CA PHE A 11 -3.75 4.81 4.19
C PHE A 11 -4.22 6.13 3.58
N TYR A 12 -3.83 6.36 2.32
CA TYR A 12 -4.08 7.63 1.60
C TYR A 12 -5.24 7.53 0.61
N GLY A 13 -5.96 6.41 0.57
CA GLY A 13 -7.06 6.23 -0.37
C GLY A 13 -6.58 6.16 -1.82
N SER A 14 -7.38 6.70 -2.73
CA SER A 14 -7.18 6.64 -4.18
C SER A 14 -6.28 7.77 -4.70
N ILE A 15 -5.00 7.74 -4.34
CA ILE A 15 -3.98 8.64 -4.89
C ILE A 15 -3.14 7.98 -5.99
N SER A 16 -2.62 8.80 -6.89
CA SER A 16 -1.70 8.41 -7.95
C SER A 16 -0.33 7.99 -7.38
N ARG A 17 0.49 7.40 -8.26
CA ARG A 17 1.89 7.08 -7.91
C ARG A 17 2.68 8.36 -7.61
N ALA A 18 2.47 9.43 -8.38
CA ALA A 18 3.22 10.67 -8.22
C ALA A 18 2.92 11.37 -6.89
N GLU A 19 1.64 11.46 -6.50
CA GLU A 19 1.23 12.00 -5.19
C GLU A 19 1.81 11.16 -4.04
N ALA A 20 1.84 9.83 -4.17
CA ALA A 20 2.45 8.96 -3.17
C ALA A 20 3.97 9.21 -3.02
N GLU A 21 4.69 9.33 -4.14
CA GLU A 21 6.12 9.66 -4.13
C GLU A 21 6.36 11.05 -3.53
N GLU A 22 5.49 12.03 -3.79
CA GLU A 22 5.58 13.36 -3.18
C GLU A 22 5.40 13.32 -1.65
N HIS A 23 4.40 12.60 -1.15
CA HIS A 23 4.23 12.40 0.29
C HIS A 23 5.47 11.77 0.95
N LEU A 24 6.07 10.76 0.32
CA LEU A 24 7.29 10.11 0.81
C LEU A 24 8.51 11.04 0.77
N LYS A 25 8.62 11.91 -0.25
CA LYS A 25 9.66 12.95 -0.33
C LYS A 25 9.54 13.94 0.83
N LEU A 26 8.35 14.48 1.04
CA LEU A 26 8.08 15.46 2.09
C LEU A 26 8.26 14.86 3.50
N ALA A 27 8.06 13.56 3.65
CA ALA A 27 8.29 12.83 4.90
C ALA A 27 9.76 12.39 5.14
N GLY A 28 10.69 12.75 4.25
CA GLY A 28 12.13 12.69 4.53
C GLY A 28 12.90 11.54 3.89
N MET A 29 12.29 10.71 3.04
CA MET A 29 12.99 9.69 2.23
C MET A 29 13.84 8.67 3.02
N ALA A 30 13.49 8.43 4.29
CA ALA A 30 14.20 7.46 5.12
C ALA A 30 13.87 6.01 4.68
N ASP A 31 14.85 5.12 4.83
CA ASP A 31 14.65 3.69 4.59
C ASP A 31 13.55 3.12 5.50
N GLY A 32 12.64 2.36 4.90
CA GLY A 32 11.47 1.81 5.59
C GLY A 32 10.27 2.76 5.65
N LEU A 33 10.40 4.02 5.23
CA LEU A 33 9.26 4.93 5.14
C LEU A 33 8.27 4.44 4.08
N PHE A 34 6.98 4.35 4.44
CA PHE A 34 5.98 3.80 3.54
C PHE A 34 4.60 4.46 3.69
N LEU A 35 3.75 4.19 2.71
CA LEU A 35 2.32 4.44 2.78
C LEU A 35 1.55 3.39 1.99
N LEU A 36 0.26 3.24 2.31
CA LEU A 36 -0.68 2.38 1.61
C LEU A 36 -1.65 3.23 0.80
N ARG A 37 -1.94 2.82 -0.43
CA ARG A 37 -2.93 3.48 -1.29
C ARG A 37 -3.75 2.47 -2.07
N GLN A 38 -4.93 2.86 -2.51
CA GLN A 38 -5.82 2.00 -3.30
C GLN A 38 -5.20 1.72 -4.68
N CYS A 39 -5.39 0.49 -5.18
CA CYS A 39 -4.97 0.14 -6.53
C CYS A 39 -6.01 0.60 -7.55
N LEU A 40 -5.62 1.49 -8.47
CA LEU A 40 -6.51 1.97 -9.54
C LEU A 40 -6.81 0.90 -10.61
N ARG A 41 -6.04 -0.20 -10.65
CA ARG A 41 -6.16 -1.26 -11.67
C ARG A 41 -6.83 -2.53 -11.16
N SER A 42 -6.99 -2.68 -9.84
CA SER A 42 -7.50 -3.91 -9.22
C SER A 42 -8.54 -3.56 -8.17
N LEU A 43 -9.77 -4.04 -8.37
CA LEU A 43 -10.89 -3.74 -7.49
C LEU A 43 -10.64 -4.32 -6.09
N GLY A 44 -10.61 -3.43 -5.09
CA GLY A 44 -10.35 -3.80 -3.70
C GLY A 44 -8.90 -4.18 -3.40
N GLY A 45 -7.98 -4.03 -4.36
CA GLY A 45 -6.55 -4.18 -4.14
C GLY A 45 -5.90 -2.87 -3.66
N TYR A 46 -4.65 -2.98 -3.23
CA TYR A 46 -3.84 -1.85 -2.76
C TYR A 46 -2.50 -1.78 -3.48
N VAL A 47 -1.73 -0.75 -3.17
CA VAL A 47 -0.31 -0.66 -3.50
C VAL A 47 0.44 -0.20 -2.25
N LEU A 48 1.40 -1.00 -1.79
CA LEU A 48 2.37 -0.59 -0.79
C LEU A 48 3.45 0.24 -1.48
N SER A 49 3.60 1.51 -1.10
CA SER A 49 4.65 2.41 -1.61
C SER A 49 5.67 2.64 -0.50
N LEU A 50 6.93 2.28 -0.76
CA LEU A 50 8.03 2.21 0.21
C LEU A 50 9.25 2.99 -0.30
N VAL A 51 10.03 3.56 0.61
CA VAL A 51 11.38 4.07 0.34
C VAL A 51 12.44 3.10 0.87
N HIS A 52 13.43 2.81 0.04
CA HIS A 52 14.66 2.10 0.41
C HIS A 52 15.80 2.54 -0.52
N ASP A 53 17.00 2.77 0.00
CA ASP A 53 18.15 3.30 -0.74
C ASP A 53 17.82 4.60 -1.50
N VAL A 54 16.99 5.47 -0.89
CA VAL A 54 16.51 6.73 -1.47
C VAL A 54 15.78 6.53 -2.82
N ARG A 55 15.20 5.34 -3.02
CA ARG A 55 14.40 4.97 -4.20
C ARG A 55 13.00 4.56 -3.79
N PHE A 56 12.04 4.80 -4.70
CA PHE A 56 10.66 4.38 -4.50
C PHE A 56 10.44 2.96 -5.00
N HIS A 57 9.79 2.16 -4.17
CA HIS A 57 9.33 0.81 -4.47
C HIS A 57 7.80 0.79 -4.37
N HIS A 58 7.14 0.15 -5.34
CA HIS A 58 5.68 0.02 -5.33
C HIS A 58 5.31 -1.44 -5.54
N PHE A 59 4.70 -2.04 -4.53
CA PHE A 59 4.26 -3.43 -4.56
C PHE A 59 2.75 -3.49 -4.67
N PRO A 60 2.20 -3.91 -5.82
CA PRO A 60 0.77 -4.19 -5.94
C PRO A 60 0.37 -5.29 -4.97
N ILE A 61 -0.74 -5.05 -4.27
CA ILE A 61 -1.37 -6.01 -3.37
C ILE A 61 -2.71 -6.38 -3.98
N GLU A 62 -2.86 -7.65 -4.31
CA GLU A 62 -4.10 -8.19 -4.87
C GLU A 62 -5.00 -8.69 -3.77
N ARG A 63 -6.30 -8.40 -3.89
CA ARG A 63 -7.34 -9.05 -3.12
C ARG A 63 -7.71 -10.35 -3.80
N GLN A 64 -7.51 -11.45 -3.10
CA GLN A 64 -7.81 -12.80 -3.55
C GLN A 64 -9.30 -13.13 -3.40
N LEU A 65 -9.77 -14.19 -4.09
CA LEU A 65 -11.18 -14.60 -4.09
C LEU A 65 -11.69 -15.02 -2.70
N ASN A 66 -10.81 -15.57 -1.86
CA ASN A 66 -11.09 -15.93 -0.46
C ASN A 66 -11.07 -14.70 0.48
N GLY A 67 -10.86 -13.49 -0.04
CA GLY A 67 -10.85 -12.24 0.72
C GLY A 67 -9.50 -11.86 1.33
N THR A 68 -8.45 -12.69 1.19
CA THR A 68 -7.10 -12.35 1.68
C THR A 68 -6.37 -11.40 0.73
N TYR A 69 -5.28 -10.80 1.21
CA TYR A 69 -4.47 -9.82 0.51
C TYR A 69 -3.03 -10.33 0.38
N ALA A 70 -2.43 -10.22 -0.80
CA ALA A 70 -1.05 -10.66 -1.02
C ALA A 70 -0.34 -9.80 -2.06
N ILE A 71 0.96 -9.60 -1.85
CA ILE A 71 1.90 -9.20 -2.92
C ILE A 71 2.16 -10.44 -3.79
N ALA A 72 2.34 -10.26 -5.09
CA ALA A 72 2.62 -11.38 -6.00
C ALA A 72 3.81 -12.23 -5.52
N GLY A 73 3.58 -13.55 -5.35
CA GLY A 73 4.57 -14.49 -4.82
C GLY A 73 4.81 -14.40 -3.30
N GLY A 74 4.11 -13.52 -2.59
CA GLY A 74 4.20 -13.34 -1.14
C GLY A 74 3.18 -14.18 -0.36
N LYS A 75 3.23 -14.05 0.97
CA LYS A 75 2.25 -14.65 1.88
C LYS A 75 0.91 -13.92 1.78
N ALA A 76 -0.18 -14.64 2.00
CA ALA A 76 -1.51 -14.07 2.11
C ALA A 76 -1.80 -13.59 3.55
N HIS A 77 -2.45 -12.43 3.66
CA HIS A 77 -2.81 -11.77 4.91
C HIS A 77 -4.33 -11.54 4.97
N CYS A 78 -4.93 -11.57 6.16
CA CYS A 78 -6.38 -11.41 6.32
C CYS A 78 -6.87 -10.00 6.00
N GLY A 79 -6.01 -9.01 6.07
CA GLY A 79 -6.35 -7.62 5.81
C GLY A 79 -5.11 -6.76 5.50
N PRO A 80 -5.33 -5.50 5.10
CA PRO A 80 -4.25 -4.54 4.84
C PRO A 80 -3.49 -4.17 6.12
N ALA A 81 -4.11 -4.25 7.29
CA ALA A 81 -3.46 -3.98 8.57
C ALA A 81 -2.40 -5.07 8.88
N GLU A 82 -2.78 -6.34 8.75
CA GLU A 82 -1.92 -7.50 9.00
C GLU A 82 -0.83 -7.69 7.93
N LEU A 83 -0.99 -7.07 6.77
CA LEU A 83 0.06 -7.06 5.73
C LEU A 83 1.18 -6.06 6.08
N CYS A 84 0.88 -5.01 6.83
CA CYS A 84 1.82 -3.94 7.19
C CYS A 84 2.42 -4.07 8.61
N GLN A 85 2.10 -5.14 9.35
CA GLN A 85 2.66 -5.47 10.67
C GLN A 85 3.86 -6.41 10.54
#